data_AF-A0A2V7RZF8-F1
#
_entry.id   AF-A0A2V7RZF8-F1
#
_cell.length_a   1.000
_cell.length_b   1.000
_cell.length_c   1.000
_cell.angle_alpha   90.00
_cell.angle_beta   90.00
_cell.angle_gamma   90.00
#
_symmetry.space_group_name_H-M   'P 1'
#
loop_
_entity.id
_entity.type
_entity.pdbx_description
1 polymer ?
#
loop_
_entity_poly.entity_id
_entity_poly.type
_entity_poly.pdbx_seq_one_letter_code
_entity_poly.pdbx_strand_id
1 'polypeptide(L)'
;MSEARPVGTGFTLVEILVVLILMGLAAALVAPALIAPRREPDLKALLGRARDAAARRGEMVYLQIEPSGTWRLEGGANPLEGTLASGRIEPFLTAPATLVVSPLGSCAFDVRSGAAAQVVALDQLTCEIRAP
;
A
#
# COMPACT_ATOMS: atom_id res chain seq x y z
N MET A 1 22.11 -58.68 -32.39
CA MET A 1 20.96 -58.21 -31.60
C MET A 1 21.49 -57.21 -30.60
N SER A 2 20.95 -55.98 -30.64
CA SER A 2 21.44 -54.82 -29.90
C SER A 2 20.52 -54.57 -28.71
N GLU A 3 21.04 -54.69 -27.49
CA GLU A 3 20.32 -54.26 -26.27
C GLU A 3 20.91 -52.92 -25.81
N ALA A 4 20.24 -51.83 -26.19
CA ALA A 4 20.47 -50.52 -25.60
C ALA A 4 19.78 -50.51 -24.23
N ARG A 5 20.56 -50.62 -23.15
CA ARG A 5 20.04 -50.43 -21.79
C ARG A 5 19.80 -48.94 -21.53
N PRO A 6 18.61 -48.53 -21.06
CA PRO A 6 18.39 -47.16 -20.63
C PRO A 6 19.22 -46.89 -19.36
N VAL A 7 20.20 -46.00 -19.47
CA VAL A 7 20.95 -45.51 -18.31
C VAL A 7 20.04 -44.52 -17.59
N GLY A 8 19.39 -44.97 -16.52
CA GLY A 8 18.72 -44.06 -15.59
C GLY A 8 19.78 -43.23 -14.86
N THR A 9 19.90 -41.96 -15.21
CA THR A 9 20.75 -41.00 -14.49
C THR A 9 20.10 -40.67 -13.15
N GLY A 10 20.60 -41.29 -12.08
CA GLY A 10 20.26 -40.94 -10.71
C GLY A 10 21.08 -39.75 -10.23
N PHE A 11 20.44 -38.84 -9.48
CA PHE A 11 21.11 -37.70 -8.86
C PHE A 11 21.88 -38.14 -7.61
N THR A 12 23.10 -37.63 -7.43
CA THR A 12 23.88 -37.89 -6.21
C THR A 12 23.49 -36.94 -5.07
N LEU A 13 23.71 -37.34 -3.82
CA LEU A 13 23.54 -36.44 -2.66
C LEU A 13 24.39 -35.17 -2.79
N VAL A 14 25.61 -35.31 -3.33
CA VAL A 14 26.52 -34.18 -3.54
C VAL A 14 25.98 -33.23 -4.59
N GLU A 15 25.42 -33.73 -5.68
CA GLU A 15 24.81 -32.92 -6.73
C GLU A 15 23.62 -32.11 -6.22
N ILE A 16 22.72 -32.76 -5.45
CA ILE A 16 21.60 -32.06 -4.81
C ILE A 16 22.10 -31.02 -3.80
N LEU A 17 23.14 -31.32 -3.01
CA LEU A 17 23.74 -30.36 -2.08
C LEU A 17 24.28 -29.12 -2.81
N VAL A 18 25.03 -29.33 -3.90
CA VAL A 18 25.59 -28.23 -4.70
C VAL A 18 24.47 -27.38 -5.30
N VAL A 19 23.42 -27.99 -5.85
CA VAL A 19 22.26 -27.25 -6.39
C VAL A 19 21.59 -26.40 -5.31
N LEU A 20 21.38 -26.94 -4.11
CA LEU A 20 20.79 -26.19 -3.00
C LEU A 20 21.67 -25.02 -2.56
N ILE A 21 22.99 -25.20 -2.52
CA ILE A 21 23.93 -24.11 -2.20
C ILE A 21 23.86 -23.02 -3.27
N LEU A 22 23.89 -23.39 -4.55
CA LEU A 22 23.81 -22.44 -5.66
C LEU A 22 22.47 -21.69 -5.67
N MET A 23 21.36 -22.39 -5.42
CA MET A 23 20.04 -21.79 -5.32
C MET A 23 19.94 -20.83 -4.11
N GLY A 24 20.51 -21.22 -2.96
CA GLY A 24 20.58 -20.37 -1.78
C GLY A 24 21.41 -19.10 -2.01
N LEU A 25 22.55 -19.22 -2.69
CA LEU A 25 23.38 -18.08 -3.09
C LEU A 25 22.65 -17.14 -4.04
N ALA A 26 21.99 -17.70 -5.07
CA ALA A 26 21.18 -16.92 -6.00
C ALA A 26 20.05 -16.18 -5.27
N ALA A 27 19.33 -16.86 -4.38
CA ALA A 27 18.27 -16.26 -3.58
C ALA A 27 18.80 -15.14 -2.66
N ALA A 28 19.95 -15.34 -2.00
CA ALA A 28 20.55 -14.35 -1.12
C ALA A 28 20.95 -13.06 -1.86
N LEU A 29 21.38 -13.18 -3.12
CA LEU A 29 21.74 -12.03 -3.96
C LEU A 29 20.50 -11.30 -4.52
N VAL A 30 19.45 -12.04 -4.87
CA VAL A 30 18.26 -11.46 -5.51
C VAL A 30 17.23 -10.97 -4.50
N ALA A 31 17.11 -11.61 -3.33
CA ALA A 31 16.09 -11.28 -2.33
C ALA A 31 16.06 -9.80 -1.93
N PRO A 32 17.20 -9.11 -1.68
CA PRO A 32 17.18 -7.69 -1.34
C PRO A 32 16.60 -6.79 -2.43
N ALA A 33 16.80 -7.13 -3.71
CA ALA A 33 16.26 -6.37 -4.83
C ALA A 33 14.73 -6.51 -4.96
N LEU A 34 14.17 -7.60 -4.42
CA LEU A 34 12.72 -7.83 -4.38
C LEU A 34 12.06 -7.17 -3.16
N ILE A 35 12.83 -6.80 -2.13
CA ILE A 35 12.34 -6.07 -0.96
C ILE A 35 12.25 -4.60 -1.33
N ALA A 36 11.09 -4.18 -1.82
CA ALA A 36 10.82 -2.76 -2.09
C ALA A 36 10.96 -1.94 -0.79
N PRO A 37 11.77 -0.86 -0.77
CA PRO A 37 11.76 0.08 0.35
C PRO A 37 10.33 0.60 0.53
N ARG A 38 9.75 0.43 1.71
CA ARG A 38 8.49 1.10 2.07
C ARG A 38 8.80 2.59 2.20
N ARG A 39 8.79 3.33 1.08
CA ARG A 39 8.75 4.78 1.11
C ARG A 39 7.44 5.16 1.79
N GLU A 40 7.52 5.85 2.92
CA GLU A 40 6.32 6.43 3.51
C GLU A 40 5.69 7.39 2.49
N PRO A 41 4.42 7.18 2.13
CA PRO A 41 3.75 8.04 1.16
C PRO A 41 3.61 9.44 1.75
N ASP A 42 3.92 10.47 0.96
CA ASP A 42 3.53 11.83 1.27
C ASP A 42 1.99 11.98 1.22
N LEU A 43 1.44 13.00 1.88
CA LEU A 43 -0.01 13.25 1.98
C LEU A 43 -0.65 13.37 0.59
N LYS A 44 0.05 13.99 -0.37
CA LYS A 44 -0.43 14.09 -1.76
C LYS A 44 -0.60 12.71 -2.42
N ALA A 45 0.35 11.81 -2.20
CA ALA A 45 0.27 10.45 -2.72
C ALA A 45 -0.85 9.65 -2.04
N LEU A 46 -1.06 9.87 -0.74
CA LEU A 46 -2.14 9.26 0.02
C LEU A 46 -3.52 9.73 -0.48
N LEU A 47 -3.68 11.03 -0.73
CA LEU A 47 -4.88 11.60 -1.36
C LEU A 47 -5.14 11.00 -2.75
N GLY A 48 -4.10 10.89 -3.59
CA GLY A 48 -4.21 10.24 -4.89
C GLY A 48 -4.75 8.80 -4.78
N ARG A 49 -4.22 8.01 -3.84
CA ARG A 49 -4.71 6.64 -3.58
C ARG A 49 -6.16 6.60 -3.10
N ALA A 50 -6.57 7.53 -2.24
CA ALA A 50 -7.95 7.59 -1.76
C ALA A 50 -8.92 7.95 -2.90
N ARG A 51 -8.55 8.91 -3.77
CA ARG A 51 -9.35 9.28 -4.96
C ARG A 51 -9.48 8.12 -5.94
N ASP A 52 -8.36 7.48 -6.24
CA ASP A 52 -8.32 6.28 -7.09
C ASP A 52 -9.22 5.16 -6.53
N ALA A 53 -9.20 4.96 -5.21
CA ALA A 53 -10.05 3.98 -4.55
C ALA A 53 -11.54 4.36 -4.65
N ALA A 54 -11.90 5.62 -4.39
CA ALA A 54 -13.26 6.12 -4.54
C ALA A 54 -13.77 5.94 -5.98
N ALA A 55 -13.00 6.39 -6.97
CA ALA A 55 -13.35 6.32 -8.38
C ALA A 55 -13.52 4.88 -8.86
N ARG A 56 -12.61 3.97 -8.49
CA ARG A 56 -12.70 2.55 -8.88
C ARG A 56 -13.90 1.83 -8.25
N ARG A 57 -14.30 2.22 -7.04
CA ARG A 57 -15.39 1.56 -6.31
C ARG A 57 -16.75 2.21 -6.56
N GLY A 58 -16.78 3.45 -7.05
CA GLY A 58 -18.02 4.19 -7.28
C GLY A 58 -18.72 4.61 -5.99
N GLU A 59 -18.01 4.64 -4.86
CA GLU A 59 -18.56 4.99 -3.55
C GLU A 59 -17.64 5.96 -2.80
N MET A 60 -18.19 6.62 -1.78
CA MET A 60 -17.39 7.45 -0.89
C MET A 60 -16.42 6.57 -0.09
N VAL A 61 -15.21 7.07 0.12
CA VAL A 61 -14.21 6.44 0.99
C VAL A 61 -13.77 7.41 2.07
N TYR A 62 -13.38 6.86 3.21
CA TYR A 62 -12.97 7.60 4.39
C TYR A 62 -11.50 7.33 4.66
N LEU A 63 -10.67 8.37 4.57
CA LEU A 63 -9.27 8.32 4.95
C LEU A 63 -9.12 8.85 6.38
N GLN A 64 -8.89 7.97 7.32
CA GLN A 64 -8.60 8.30 8.71
C GLN A 64 -7.09 8.38 8.92
N ILE A 65 -6.63 9.42 9.60
CA ILE A 65 -5.22 9.66 9.93
C ILE A 65 -5.14 9.97 11.42
N GLU A 66 -4.44 9.12 12.16
CA GLU A 66 -4.18 9.33 13.59
C GLU A 66 -3.02 10.30 13.81
N PRO A 67 -2.94 10.97 14.98
CA PRO A 67 -1.80 11.82 15.33
C PRO A 67 -0.44 11.09 15.32
N SER A 68 -0.46 9.76 15.45
CA SER A 68 0.73 8.92 15.37
C SER A 68 1.25 8.72 13.94
N GLY A 69 0.55 9.26 12.93
CA GLY A 69 0.84 9.03 11.52
C GLY A 69 0.33 7.68 11.00
N THR A 70 -0.39 6.90 11.81
CA THR A 70 -1.13 5.75 11.30
C THR A 70 -2.27 6.26 10.42
N TRP A 71 -2.57 5.55 9.34
CA TRP A 71 -3.72 5.88 8.51
C TRP A 71 -4.46 4.62 8.05
N ARG A 72 -5.76 4.78 7.83
CA ARG A 72 -6.67 3.75 7.35
C ARG A 72 -7.59 4.33 6.29
N LEU A 73 -7.81 3.58 5.22
CA LEU A 73 -8.79 3.88 4.19
C LEU A 73 -9.94 2.90 4.33
N GLU A 74 -11.16 3.41 4.43
CA GLU A 74 -12.38 2.62 4.67
C GLU A 74 -13.41 2.89 3.58
N GLY A 75 -14.18 1.85 3.23
CA GLY A 75 -15.31 1.97 2.31
C GLY A 75 -16.54 2.57 2.98
N GLY A 76 -17.36 3.27 2.20
CA GLY A 76 -18.58 3.90 2.69
C GLY A 76 -19.86 3.09 2.48
N ALA A 77 -19.87 2.13 1.56
CA ALA A 77 -21.10 1.37 1.28
C ALA A 77 -21.37 0.28 2.32
N ASN A 78 -20.34 -0.31 2.91
CA ASN A 78 -20.49 -1.38 3.89
C ASN A 78 -19.47 -1.29 5.03
N PRO A 79 -19.89 -0.98 6.27
CA PRO A 79 -18.98 -0.97 7.43
C PRO A 79 -18.37 -2.34 7.75
N LEU A 80 -18.90 -3.44 7.17
CA LEU A 80 -18.36 -4.79 7.29
C LEU A 80 -17.28 -5.12 6.24
N GLU A 81 -17.13 -4.33 5.17
CA GLU A 81 -16.05 -4.53 4.20
C GLU A 81 -14.66 -4.19 4.78
N GLY A 82 -14.64 -3.53 5.95
CA GLY A 82 -13.42 -3.31 6.71
C GLY A 82 -12.46 -2.33 6.03
N THR A 83 -11.20 -2.37 6.47
CA THR A 83 -10.16 -1.47 5.99
C THR A 83 -9.67 -1.87 4.59
N LEU A 84 -9.85 -0.98 3.62
CA LEU A 84 -9.41 -1.15 2.23
C LEU A 84 -7.89 -1.11 2.11
N ALA A 85 -7.26 -0.20 2.87
CA ALA A 85 -5.81 -0.06 2.92
C ALA A 85 -5.41 0.61 4.25
N SER A 86 -4.21 0.33 4.73
CA SER A 86 -3.66 1.00 5.89
C SER A 86 -2.15 1.14 5.77
N GLY A 87 -1.58 2.03 6.59
CA GLY A 87 -0.15 2.23 6.62
C GLY A 87 0.26 3.29 7.62
N ARG A 88 1.45 3.85 7.37
CA ARG A 88 2.00 4.97 8.13
C ARG A 88 2.41 6.09 7.18
N ILE A 89 2.35 7.31 7.67
CA ILE A 89 2.89 8.53 7.10
C ILE A 89 3.64 9.27 8.23
N GLU A 90 4.60 10.12 7.86
CA GLU A 90 5.27 11.00 8.81
C GLU A 90 4.24 11.79 9.62
N PRO A 91 4.30 11.81 10.97
CA PRO A 91 3.30 12.51 11.76
C PRO A 91 3.33 14.03 11.55
N PHE A 92 2.19 14.60 11.12
CA PHE A 92 2.03 16.07 10.92
C PHE A 92 0.79 16.65 11.61
N LEU A 93 -0.08 15.79 12.15
CA LEU A 93 -1.32 16.20 12.82
C LEU A 93 -1.19 16.07 14.34
N THR A 94 -1.79 17.00 15.06
CA THR A 94 -1.90 16.96 16.53
C THR A 94 -3.20 16.35 17.02
N ALA A 95 -4.16 16.13 16.13
CA ALA A 95 -5.48 15.55 16.39
C ALA A 95 -5.88 14.60 15.25
N PRO A 96 -6.70 13.58 15.51
CA PRO A 96 -7.15 12.66 14.46
C PRO A 96 -7.94 13.41 13.39
N ALA A 97 -7.72 13.03 12.14
CA ALA A 97 -8.39 13.60 10.98
C ALA A 97 -9.05 12.53 10.13
N THR A 98 -10.27 12.80 9.70
CA THR A 98 -10.99 12.00 8.72
C THR A 98 -11.23 12.86 7.51
N LEU A 99 -10.81 12.37 6.35
CA LEU A 99 -11.10 12.96 5.06
C LEU A 99 -12.10 12.08 4.31
N VAL A 100 -13.19 12.68 3.87
CA VAL A 100 -14.20 12.04 3.03
C VAL A 100 -13.84 12.33 1.57
N VAL A 101 -13.69 11.29 0.77
CA VAL A 101 -13.36 11.41 -0.66
C VAL A 101 -14.51 10.84 -1.48
N SER A 102 -15.04 11.66 -2.37
CA SER A 102 -16.14 11.31 -3.26
C SER A 102 -15.62 10.66 -4.55
N PRO A 103 -16.35 9.68 -5.13
CA PRO A 103 -16.00 9.12 -6.44
C PRO A 103 -16.12 10.17 -7.56
N LEU A 104 -16.81 11.28 -7.31
CA LEU A 104 -16.98 12.40 -8.25
C LEU A 104 -15.78 13.37 -8.28
N GLY A 105 -14.75 13.12 -7.44
CA GLY A 105 -13.50 13.88 -7.45
C GLY A 105 -13.39 14.97 -6.39
N SER A 106 -14.45 15.24 -5.61
CA SER A 106 -14.39 16.15 -4.47
C SER A 106 -13.88 15.45 -3.20
N CYS A 107 -13.29 16.22 -2.30
CA CYS A 107 -12.97 15.72 -0.96
C CYS A 107 -13.05 16.83 0.10
N ALA A 108 -13.34 16.45 1.33
CA ALA A 108 -13.47 17.37 2.44
C ALA A 108 -13.10 16.68 3.76
N PHE A 109 -12.62 17.45 4.72
CA PHE A 109 -12.49 16.97 6.09
C PHE A 109 -13.87 16.76 6.70
N ASP A 110 -14.03 15.68 7.46
CA ASP A 110 -15.20 15.47 8.30
C ASP A 110 -15.36 16.64 9.29
N VAL A 111 -16.60 16.95 9.66
CA VAL A 111 -16.92 18.06 10.56
C VAL A 111 -16.19 17.98 11.91
N ARG A 112 -15.83 16.77 12.35
CA ARG A 112 -15.07 16.55 13.60
C ARG A 112 -13.57 16.82 13.46
N SER A 113 -13.07 16.95 12.24
CA SER A 113 -11.65 17.10 11.92
C SER A 113 -11.24 18.55 11.63
N GLY A 114 -12.01 19.52 12.13
CA GLY A 114 -11.78 20.95 11.88
C GLY A 114 -10.39 21.46 12.27
N ALA A 115 -9.73 20.86 13.27
CA ALA A 115 -8.36 21.21 13.64
C ALA A 115 -7.33 20.84 12.55
N ALA A 116 -7.52 19.69 11.89
CA ALA A 116 -6.64 19.25 10.80
C ALA A 116 -6.85 20.06 9.51
N ALA A 117 -8.09 20.50 9.25
CA ALA A 117 -8.42 21.37 8.12
C ALA A 117 -7.71 22.74 8.16
N GLN A 118 -7.27 23.19 9.34
CA GLN A 118 -6.49 24.43 9.49
C GLN A 118 -5.01 24.26 9.14
N VAL A 119 -4.49 23.04 9.26
CA VAL A 119 -3.08 22.72 8.98
C VAL A 119 -2.89 22.36 7.51
N VAL A 120 -3.88 21.72 6.90
CA VAL A 120 -3.84 21.26 5.50
C VAL A 120 -4.73 22.14 4.63
N ALA A 121 -4.12 22.96 3.78
CA ALA A 121 -4.85 23.74 2.79
C ALA A 121 -5.33 22.83 1.64
N LEU A 122 -6.52 22.24 1.80
CA LEU A 122 -7.12 21.35 0.81
C LEU A 122 -8.10 22.10 -0.10
N ASP A 123 -7.92 21.96 -1.41
CA ASP A 123 -8.94 22.37 -2.38
C ASP A 123 -10.00 21.28 -2.50
N GLN A 124 -11.23 21.59 -2.07
CA GLN A 124 -12.30 20.61 -1.96
C GLN A 124 -12.85 20.14 -3.30
N LEU A 125 -12.74 20.96 -4.34
CA LEU A 125 -13.30 20.67 -5.66
C LEU A 125 -12.34 19.88 -6.52
N THR A 126 -11.04 20.17 -6.41
CA THR A 126 -10.00 19.46 -7.17
C THR A 126 -9.38 18.32 -6.38
N CYS A 127 -9.64 18.23 -5.07
CA CYS A 127 -9.03 17.30 -4.14
C CYS A 127 -7.49 17.29 -4.22
N GLU A 128 -6.92 18.50 -4.15
CA GLU A 128 -5.49 18.74 -4.16
C GLU A 128 -5.06 19.54 -2.93
N ILE A 129 -3.84 19.27 -2.45
CA ILE A 129 -3.21 20.11 -1.43
C ILE A 129 -2.73 21.36 -2.13
N ARG A 130 -3.30 22.50 -1.75
CA ARG A 130 -2.76 23.81 -2.11
C ARG A 130 -1.45 23.96 -1.35
N ALA A 131 -0.35 24.09 -2.08
CA ALA A 131 0.90 24.50 -1.45
C ALA A 131 0.68 25.83 -0.73
N PRO A 132 1.28 26.05 0.45
CA PRO A 132 1.26 27.35 1.10
C PRO A 132 1.86 28.44 0.21
#